data_AF-A0A5K1DQ54-F1
#
_entry.id   AF-A0A5K1DQ54-F1
#
_cell.length_a   1.000
_cell.length_b   1.000
_cell.length_c   1.000
_cell.angle_alpha   90.00
_cell.angle_beta   90.00
_cell.angle_gamma   90.00
#
_symmetry.space_group_name_H-M   'P 1'
#
loop_
_entity.id
_entity.type
_entity.pdbx_description
1 polymer ?
#
loop_
_entity_poly.entity_id
_entity_poly.type
_entity_poly.pdbx_seq_one_letter_code
_entity_poly.pdbx_strand_id
1 'polypeptide(L)'
;IRVYTAENVMNELENAKTEFLQASIGVTIKKRIVLPKLLYWYMRDFADDLESLLEWIYSQLPRTTSLRKSIMDCLKGERKWPIQKMVELQPYVSDFRYILALS
;
A
#
# COMPACT_ATOMS: atom_id res chain seq x y z
N ILE A 1 -27.45 17.77 8.07
CA ILE A 1 -27.57 16.48 8.80
C ILE A 1 -26.95 15.42 7.90
N ARG A 2 -25.73 14.95 8.20
CA ARG A 2 -25.09 13.89 7.42
C ARG A 2 -25.71 12.57 7.84
N VAL A 3 -26.44 11.94 6.93
CA VAL A 3 -26.94 10.59 7.13
C VAL A 3 -25.75 9.66 6.96
N TYR A 4 -25.19 9.17 8.05
CA TYR A 4 -24.21 8.09 8.03
C TYR A 4 -24.93 6.80 7.66
N THR A 5 -25.21 6.63 6.36
CA THR A 5 -25.61 5.33 5.83
C THR A 5 -24.37 4.42 5.83
N ALA A 6 -24.56 3.13 6.06
CA ALA A 6 -23.47 2.16 6.05
C ALA A 6 -22.66 2.20 4.73
N GLU A 7 -23.32 2.55 3.63
CA GLU A 7 -22.73 2.72 2.31
C GLU A 7 -21.72 3.89 2.25
N ASN A 8 -22.05 5.04 2.85
CA ASN A 8 -21.14 6.19 2.90
C ASN A 8 -19.88 5.89 3.71
N VAL A 9 -20.03 5.19 4.85
CA VAL A 9 -18.90 4.81 5.72
C VAL A 9 -17.97 3.83 5.01
N MET A 10 -18.52 2.85 4.29
CA MET A 10 -17.70 1.88 3.56
C MET A 10 -16.89 2.55 2.45
N ASN A 11 -17.51 3.50 1.72
CA ASN A 11 -16.82 4.25 0.68
C ASN A 11 -15.71 5.15 1.24
N GLU A 12 -15.95 5.83 2.37
CA GLU A 12 -14.92 6.61 3.06
C GLU A 12 -13.75 5.74 3.53
N LEU A 13 -14.02 4.54 4.05
CA LEU A 13 -12.98 3.60 4.47
C LEU A 13 -12.14 3.07 3.29
N GLU A 14 -12.79 2.76 2.17
CA GLU A 14 -12.11 2.34 0.94
C GLU A 14 -11.20 3.44 0.38
N ASN A 15 -11.67 4.69 0.40
CA ASN A 15 -10.86 5.84 0.00
C ASN A 15 -9.68 6.04 0.96
N ALA A 16 -9.92 5.99 2.27
CA ALA A 16 -8.89 6.13 3.29
C ALA A 16 -7.78 5.08 3.15
N LYS A 17 -8.16 3.81 2.93
CA LYS A 17 -7.22 2.71 2.67
C LYS A 17 -6.39 3.01 1.42
N THR A 18 -7.04 3.43 0.34
CA THR A 18 -6.38 3.71 -0.94
C THR A 18 -5.38 4.85 -0.82
N GLU A 19 -5.78 5.96 -0.20
CA GLU A 19 -4.93 7.12 0.08
C GLU A 19 -3.74 6.74 0.96
N PHE A 20 -3.99 5.95 2.01
CA PHE A 20 -2.93 5.43 2.87
C PHE A 20 -1.91 4.62 2.07
N LEU A 21 -2.35 3.67 1.24
CA LEU A 21 -1.45 2.85 0.42
C LEU A 21 -0.64 3.72 -0.55
N GLN A 22 -1.28 4.69 -1.21
CA GLN A 22 -0.59 5.60 -2.14
C GLN A 22 0.44 6.50 -1.43
N ALA A 23 0.17 6.93 -0.20
CA ALA A 23 1.05 7.81 0.56
C ALA A 23 2.19 7.07 1.27
N SER A 24 1.96 5.80 1.63
CA SER A 24 2.87 5.03 2.49
C SER A 24 3.75 4.04 1.72
N ILE A 25 3.42 3.74 0.46
CA ILE A 25 4.17 2.83 -0.40
C ILE A 25 4.90 3.62 -1.47
N GLY A 26 6.16 3.28 -1.72
CA GLY A 26 6.99 3.97 -2.70
C GLY A 26 7.90 3.03 -3.46
N VAL A 27 8.62 3.56 -4.45
CA VAL A 27 9.70 2.84 -5.14
C VAL A 27 10.94 3.72 -5.12
N THR A 28 12.05 3.18 -4.63
CA THR A 28 13.33 3.90 -4.56
C THR A 28 14.01 3.98 -5.93
N ILE A 29 15.00 4.87 -6.06
CA ILE A 29 15.84 5.00 -7.26
C ILE A 29 16.59 3.69 -7.57
N LYS A 30 16.87 2.89 -6.53
CA LYS A 30 17.48 1.55 -6.65
C LYS A 30 16.48 0.45 -7.01
N LYS A 31 15.28 0.83 -7.48
CA LYS A 31 14.18 -0.09 -7.82
C LYS A 31 13.82 -1.04 -6.68
N ARG A 32 13.69 -0.52 -5.46
CA ARG A 32 13.14 -1.27 -4.32
C ARG A 32 11.79 -0.73 -3.92
N ILE A 33 10.86 -1.62 -3.59
CA ILE A 33 9.53 -1.26 -3.10
C ILE A 33 9.65 -0.93 -1.61
N VAL A 34 9.30 0.30 -1.24
CA VAL A 34 9.22 0.72 0.15
C VAL A 34 7.86 0.32 0.69
N LEU A 35 7.85 -0.49 1.76
CA LEU A 35 6.65 -1.02 2.38
C LEU A 35 6.56 -0.57 3.85
N PRO A 36 5.41 -0.04 4.32
CA PRO A 36 5.19 0.21 5.73
C PRO A 36 5.36 -1.05 6.57
N LYS A 37 6.17 -0.97 7.63
CA LYS A 37 6.37 -2.10 8.55
C LYS A 37 5.06 -2.65 9.14
N LEU A 38 4.05 -1.78 9.28
CA LEU A 38 2.71 -2.18 9.73
C LEU A 38 2.08 -3.21 8.79
N LEU A 39 2.06 -2.95 7.48
CA LEU A 39 1.52 -3.89 6.49
C LEU A 39 2.30 -5.21 6.47
N TYR A 40 3.61 -5.14 6.69
CA TYR A 40 4.43 -6.34 6.77
C TYR A 40 4.13 -7.18 8.03
N TRP A 41 3.93 -6.56 9.19
CA TRP A 41 3.58 -7.26 10.43
C TRP A 41 2.21 -7.93 10.37
N TYR A 42 1.23 -7.22 9.81
CA TYR A 42 -0.14 -7.69 9.65
C TYR A 42 -0.39 -8.32 8.27
N MET A 43 0.68 -8.78 7.61
CA MET A 43 0.63 -9.42 6.29
C MET A 43 -0.45 -10.49 6.21
N ARG A 44 -0.60 -11.32 7.26
CA ARG A 44 -1.52 -12.46 7.31
C ARG A 44 -2.99 -12.08 7.26
N ASP A 45 -3.32 -10.82 7.55
CA ASP A 45 -4.70 -10.32 7.43
C ASP A 45 -5.07 -10.05 5.95
N PHE A 46 -4.07 -9.98 5.06
CA PHE A 46 -4.23 -9.62 3.65
C PHE A 46 -3.73 -10.69 2.67
N ALA A 47 -2.68 -11.43 3.05
CA ALA A 47 -1.95 -12.33 2.16
C ALA A 47 -1.11 -13.41 2.89
N ASP A 48 -0.76 -14.48 2.17
CA ASP A 48 -0.02 -15.62 2.72
C ASP A 48 1.50 -15.43 2.79
N ASP A 49 2.05 -14.57 1.94
CA ASP A 49 3.48 -14.26 1.92
C ASP A 49 3.72 -12.86 1.33
N LEU A 50 4.99 -12.47 1.28
CA LEU A 50 5.38 -11.15 0.81
C LEU A 50 5.08 -10.95 -0.68
N GLU A 51 5.10 -12.02 -1.49
CA GLU A 51 4.77 -11.94 -2.92
C GLU A 51 3.29 -11.63 -3.09
N SER A 52 2.46 -12.43 -2.42
CA SER A 52 1.00 -12.28 -2.38
C SER A 52 0.59 -10.93 -1.78
N LEU A 53 1.35 -10.40 -0.81
CA LEU A 53 1.09 -9.07 -0.25
C LEU A 53 1.34 -7.96 -1.29
N LEU A 54 2.39 -8.06 -2.11
CA LEU A 54 2.67 -7.09 -3.16
C LEU A 54 1.62 -7.16 -4.28
N GLU A 55 1.11 -8.35 -4.60
CA GLU A 55 -0.01 -8.52 -5.52
C GLU A 55 -1.30 -7.91 -4.96
N TRP A 56 -1.57 -8.13 -3.67
CA TRP A 56 -2.70 -7.52 -2.98
C TRP A 56 -2.60 -6.00 -3.05
N ILE A 57 -1.47 -5.41 -2.66
CA ILE A 57 -1.22 -3.96 -2.78
C ILE A 57 -1.48 -3.46 -4.21
N TYR A 58 -0.90 -4.14 -5.21
CA TYR A 58 -1.09 -3.79 -6.61
C TYR A 58 -2.57 -3.82 -7.04
N SER A 59 -3.36 -4.74 -6.49
CA SER A 59 -4.80 -4.82 -6.75
C SER A 59 -5.58 -3.67 -6.13
N GLN A 60 -5.17 -3.17 -4.95
CA GLN A 60 -5.84 -2.08 -4.23
C GLN A 60 -5.53 -0.70 -4.83
N LEU A 61 -4.41 -0.54 -5.56
CA LEU A 61 -4.03 0.76 -6.11
C LEU A 61 -4.87 1.16 -7.34
N PRO A 62 -5.29 2.43 -7.47
CA PRO A 62 -6.02 2.91 -8.65
C PRO A 62 -5.17 2.73 -9.92
N ARG A 63 -5.80 2.31 -11.01
CA ARG A 63 -5.13 2.05 -12.31
C ARG A 63 -4.41 3.28 -12.87
N THR A 64 -4.84 4.47 -12.50
CA THR A 64 -4.29 5.76 -12.92
C THR A 64 -3.01 6.16 -12.18
N THR A 65 -2.65 5.46 -11.09
CA THR A 65 -1.51 5.84 -10.26
C THR A 65 -0.19 5.43 -10.90
N SER A 66 0.76 6.36 -11.02
CA SER A 66 2.13 6.08 -11.48
C SER A 66 2.85 5.04 -10.61
N LEU A 67 2.55 5.00 -9.30
CA LEU A 67 3.02 3.99 -8.35
C LEU A 67 2.76 2.55 -8.82
N ARG A 68 1.57 2.30 -9.38
CA ARG A 68 1.18 0.97 -9.88
C ARG A 68 2.11 0.50 -10.99
N LYS A 69 2.51 1.41 -11.89
CA LYS A 69 3.49 1.15 -12.94
C LYS A 69 4.89 0.92 -12.36
N SER A 70 5.34 1.75 -11.44
CA SER A 70 6.66 1.63 -10.80
C SER A 70 6.84 0.30 -10.05
N ILE A 71 5.81 -0.15 -9.31
CA ILE A 71 5.81 -1.46 -8.64
C ILE A 71 5.93 -2.58 -9.66
N MET A 72 5.14 -2.54 -10.74
CA MET A 72 5.20 -3.57 -11.78
C MET A 72 6.56 -3.62 -12.49
N ASP A 73 7.16 -2.47 -12.77
CA ASP A 73 8.48 -2.39 -13.40
C ASP A 73 9.59 -2.93 -12.48
N CYS A 74 9.48 -2.70 -11.16
CA CYS A 74 10.34 -3.30 -10.14
C CYS A 74 10.23 -4.83 -10.13
N LEU A 75 9.00 -5.35 -10.07
CA LEU A 75 8.73 -6.80 -10.04
C LEU A 75 9.19 -7.52 -11.32
N LYS A 76 9.09 -6.87 -12.49
CA LYS A 76 9.56 -7.43 -13.76
C LYS A 76 11.08 -7.39 -13.91
N GLY A 77 11.71 -6.30 -13.46
CA GLY A 77 13.14 -6.06 -13.66
C GLY A 77 14.06 -6.92 -12.79
N GLU A 78 13.60 -7.33 -11.61
CA GLU A 78 14.47 -7.99 -10.63
C GLU A 78 14.09 -9.44 -10.29
N ARG A 79 13.38 -10.15 -11.18
CA ARG A 79 13.03 -11.59 -11.01
C ARG A 79 14.23 -12.53 -10.72
N LYS A 80 15.47 -12.04 -10.83
CA LYS A 80 16.70 -12.77 -10.47
C LYS A 80 17.03 -12.71 -8.97
N TRP A 81 16.43 -11.78 -8.22
CA TRP A 81 16.68 -11.58 -6.80
C TRP A 81 15.52 -12.12 -5.95
N PRO A 82 15.78 -12.64 -4.74
CA PRO A 82 14.72 -12.94 -3.79
C PRO A 82 13.88 -11.70 -3.49
N ILE A 83 12.55 -11.85 -3.41
CA ILE A 83 11.60 -10.76 -3.14
C ILE A 83 11.95 -9.97 -1.87
N GLN A 84 12.53 -10.62 -0.85
CA GLN A 84 12.97 -9.95 0.38
C GLN A 84 14.06 -8.89 0.14
N LYS A 85 14.84 -9.01 -0.95
CA LYS A 85 15.86 -8.01 -1.33
C LYS A 85 15.30 -6.88 -2.18
N MET A 86 14.10 -7.07 -2.73
CA MET A 86 13.37 -6.08 -3.52
C MET A 86 12.51 -5.16 -2.64
N VAL A 87 12.23 -5.56 -1.40
CA VAL A 87 11.42 -4.80 -0.45
C VAL A 87 12.29 -4.14 0.61
N GLU A 88 12.02 -2.86 0.88
CA GLU A 88 12.60 -2.09 1.96
C GLU A 88 11.50 -1.71 2.96
N LEU A 89 11.65 -2.12 4.22
CA LEU A 89 10.65 -1.80 5.24
C LEU A 89 10.88 -0.40 5.78
N GLN A 90 9.88 0.46 5.62
CA GLN A 90 9.88 1.78 6.25
C GLN A 90 9.78 1.62 7.77
N PRO A 91 10.58 2.34 8.57
CA PRO A 91 10.39 2.36 10.02
C PRO A 91 8.96 2.75 10.39
N TYR A 92 8.45 2.16 11.48
CA TYR A 92 7.13 2.53 11.99
C TYR A 92 7.17 3.98 12.47
N VAL A 93 6.30 4.81 11.90
CA VAL A 93 6.14 6.21 12.30
C VAL A 93 4.87 6.31 13.11
N SER A 94 5.01 6.43 14.44
CA SER A 94 3.87 6.53 15.37
C SER A 94 3.09 7.84 15.20
N ASP A 95 3.66 8.83 14.52
CA ASP A 95 3.08 10.16 14.33
C ASP A 95 2.13 10.25 13.13
N PHE A 96 1.85 9.13 12.43
CA PHE A 96 0.90 9.15 11.32
C PHE A 96 -0.50 9.53 11.84
N ARG A 97 -0.95 10.73 11.49
CA ARG A 97 -2.28 11.23 11.82
C ARG A 97 -3.13 11.22 10.55
N TYR A 98 -4.06 10.27 10.47
CA TYR A 98 -5.11 10.32 9.46
C TYR A 98 -6.06 11.44 9.86
N ILE A 99 -5.98 12.58 9.16
CA ILE A 99 -6.92 13.68 9.35
C ILE A 99 -8.15 13.36 8.52
N LEU A 100 -9.20 12.89 9.18
CA LEU A 100 -10.52 12.82 8.57
C LEU A 100 -10.94 14.25 8.23
N ALA A 101 -10.89 14.61 6.95
CA ALA A 101 -11.45 15.86 6.49
C ALA A 101 -12.99 15.77 6.61
N LEU A 102 -13.51 16.28 7.71
CA LEU A 102 -14.94 16.55 7.87
C LEU A 102 -15.30 17.67 6.88
N SER A 103 -15.68 17.30 5.66
CA SER A 103 -16.35 18.22 4.72
C SER A 103 -17.78 18.51 5.15
#